data_AF-A0A7W2DUP1-F1
#
_entry.id   AF-A0A7W2DUP1-F1
#
_cell.length_a   1.000
_cell.length_b   1.000
_cell.length_c   1.000
_cell.angle_alpha   90.00
_cell.angle_beta   90.00
_cell.angle_gamma   90.00
#
_symmetry.space_group_name_H-M   'P 1'
#
loop_
_entity.id
_entity.type
_entity.pdbx_description
1 polymer ?
#
loop_
_entity_poly.entity_id
_entity_poly.type
_entity_poly.pdbx_seq_one_letter_code
_entity_poly.pdbx_strand_id
1 'polypeptide(L)'
;MQERARATRRSLLEAAACLFAQQGYAGTSVNDISVRSGRTSGSVYFHYASKEGIALAVVRDGFATWPSLRAHYENHSVPPLHRLVTLSHEIAHALAEDPLTRAGARLWAERGTINVRLPDPFGLWTTATTRLLAQARNRGHLAPHLRPAPTARTLVRTFFGFCTLTEALEGPDALAGRLADWWELTLPSLRGHPRPAAGEPPEPPPAPQPPAPEPTLPQQSGRRGAPYDVQR
;
A
#
# COMPACT_ATOMS: atom_id res chain seq x y z
N MET A 1 -16.32 -12.12 35.85
CA MET A 1 -14.85 -12.20 35.91
C MET A 1 -14.20 -12.22 34.51
N GLN A 2 -14.74 -12.97 33.54
CA GLN A 2 -14.21 -13.05 32.16
C GLN A 2 -14.16 -11.72 31.41
N GLU A 3 -15.12 -10.82 31.61
CA GLU A 3 -15.21 -9.55 30.89
C GLU A 3 -14.12 -8.55 31.30
N ARG A 4 -13.80 -8.49 32.61
CA ARG A 4 -12.66 -7.72 33.13
C ARG A 4 -11.32 -8.28 32.65
N ALA A 5 -11.18 -9.59 32.56
CA ALA A 5 -9.98 -10.24 32.04
C ALA A 5 -9.77 -9.96 30.55
N ARG A 6 -10.86 -9.93 29.75
CA ARG A 6 -10.82 -9.55 28.33
C ARG A 6 -10.46 -8.08 28.13
N ALA A 7 -11.08 -7.17 28.89
CA ALA A 7 -10.75 -5.74 28.83
C ALA A 7 -9.28 -5.48 29.20
N THR A 8 -8.78 -6.15 30.24
CA THR A 8 -7.36 -6.08 30.65
C THR A 8 -6.43 -6.61 29.55
N ARG A 9 -6.76 -7.76 28.97
CA ARG A 9 -6.01 -8.36 27.86
C ARG A 9 -5.92 -7.43 26.65
N ARG A 10 -7.02 -6.74 26.31
CA ARG A 10 -7.07 -5.78 25.20
C ARG A 10 -6.19 -4.56 25.46
N SER A 11 -6.31 -3.95 26.64
CA SER A 11 -5.47 -2.80 27.03
C SER A 11 -3.97 -3.13 27.03
N LEU A 12 -3.59 -4.33 27.50
CA LEU A 12 -2.21 -4.82 27.40
C LEU A 12 -1.74 -4.94 25.95
N LEU A 13 -2.60 -5.47 25.08
CA LEU A 13 -2.28 -5.67 23.67
C LEU A 13 -2.14 -4.33 22.92
N GLU A 14 -3.01 -3.37 23.19
CA GLU A 14 -2.94 -2.01 22.64
C GLU A 14 -1.66 -1.28 23.08
N ALA A 15 -1.27 -1.41 24.35
CA ALA A 15 -0.02 -0.86 24.86
C ALA A 15 1.21 -1.50 24.19
N ALA A 16 1.20 -2.83 24.06
CA ALA A 16 2.26 -3.55 23.37
C ALA A 16 2.34 -3.18 21.89
N ALA A 17 1.20 -3.09 21.20
CA ALA A 17 1.12 -2.69 19.80
C ALA A 17 1.73 -1.30 19.57
N CYS A 18 1.36 -0.31 20.39
CA CYS A 18 1.97 1.02 20.30
C CYS A 18 3.50 0.97 20.45
N LEU A 19 4.02 0.22 21.43
CA LEU A 19 5.47 0.13 21.65
C LEU A 19 6.17 -0.60 20.50
N PHE A 20 5.63 -1.73 20.03
CA PHE A 20 6.18 -2.43 18.87
C PHE A 20 6.13 -1.60 17.60
N ALA A 21 5.06 -0.84 17.36
CA ALA A 21 4.97 0.07 16.22
C ALA A 21 6.03 1.18 16.28
N GLN A 22 6.34 1.69 17.48
CA GLN A 22 7.31 2.79 17.69
C GLN A 22 8.76 2.32 17.71
N GLN A 23 9.06 1.25 18.45
CA GLN A 23 10.41 0.82 18.82
C GLN A 23 10.82 -0.52 18.19
N GLY A 24 9.89 -1.25 17.60
CA GLY A 24 10.12 -2.58 17.05
C GLY A 24 10.19 -3.65 18.15
N TYR A 25 10.35 -4.91 17.73
CA TYR A 25 10.46 -6.03 18.65
C TYR A 25 11.68 -5.88 19.55
N ALA A 26 12.88 -5.65 18.98
CA ALA A 26 14.12 -5.60 19.75
C ALA A 26 14.13 -4.47 20.80
N GLY A 27 13.56 -3.30 20.45
CA GLY A 27 13.55 -2.11 21.30
C GLY A 27 12.49 -2.10 22.41
N THR A 28 11.57 -3.05 22.45
CA THR A 28 10.48 -3.09 23.44
C THR A 28 10.69 -4.20 24.47
N SER A 29 10.59 -3.91 25.78
CA SER A 29 10.60 -4.93 26.83
C SER A 29 9.21 -5.19 27.44
N VAL A 30 9.04 -6.31 28.14
CA VAL A 30 7.80 -6.59 28.91
C VAL A 30 7.60 -5.53 30.01
N ASN A 31 8.69 -4.98 30.55
CA ASN A 31 8.63 -3.91 31.54
C ASN A 31 8.06 -2.62 30.93
N ASP A 32 8.48 -2.25 29.71
CA ASP A 32 7.94 -1.07 29.02
C ASP A 32 6.43 -1.23 28.77
N ILE A 33 6.00 -2.42 28.39
CA ILE A 33 4.57 -2.76 28.19
C ILE A 33 3.82 -2.65 29.52
N SER A 34 4.40 -3.14 30.62
CA SER A 34 3.84 -3.04 31.96
C SER A 34 3.63 -1.57 32.35
N VAL A 35 4.67 -0.74 32.21
CA VAL A 35 4.63 0.70 32.51
C VAL A 35 3.58 1.40 31.66
N ARG A 36 3.58 1.18 30.35
CA ARG A 36 2.64 1.84 29.43
C ARG A 36 1.19 1.43 29.67
N SER A 37 0.94 0.17 30.00
CA SER A 37 -0.41 -0.33 30.25
C SER A 37 -0.95 0.01 31.64
N GLY A 38 -0.12 0.56 32.55
CA GLY A 38 -0.48 0.77 33.94
C GLY A 38 -0.73 -0.54 34.70
N ARG A 39 -0.17 -1.65 34.22
CA ARG A 39 -0.29 -2.98 34.84
C ARG A 39 1.04 -3.41 35.42
N THR A 40 1.03 -4.44 36.25
CA THR A 40 2.26 -5.05 36.78
C THR A 40 2.80 -6.11 35.82
N SER A 41 4.11 -6.36 35.84
CA SER A 41 4.73 -7.40 35.01
C SER A 41 4.10 -8.76 35.26
N GLY A 42 3.72 -9.07 36.51
CA GLY A 42 2.98 -10.29 36.85
C GLY A 42 1.63 -10.40 36.15
N SER A 43 0.90 -9.28 36.01
CA SER A 43 -0.35 -9.24 35.24
C SER A 43 -0.12 -9.42 33.73
N VAL A 44 1.01 -8.95 33.20
CA VAL A 44 1.38 -9.19 31.80
C VAL A 44 1.66 -10.66 31.57
N TYR A 45 2.52 -11.27 32.40
CA TYR A 45 2.87 -12.69 32.32
C TYR A 45 1.68 -13.63 32.53
N PHE A 46 0.70 -13.21 33.35
CA PHE A 46 -0.55 -13.94 33.51
C PHE A 46 -1.37 -14.03 32.21
N HIS A 47 -1.36 -12.97 31.38
CA HIS A 47 -2.11 -12.94 30.12
C HIS A 47 -1.29 -13.44 28.92
N TYR A 48 0.02 -13.22 28.93
CA TYR A 48 0.94 -13.57 27.86
C TYR A 48 2.22 -14.14 28.46
N ALA A 49 2.45 -15.44 28.28
CA ALA A 49 3.56 -16.16 28.92
C ALA A 49 4.96 -15.62 28.57
N SER A 50 5.11 -14.91 27.46
CA SER A 50 6.38 -14.30 27.06
C SER A 50 6.17 -13.10 26.13
N LYS A 51 7.25 -12.35 25.86
CA LYS A 51 7.27 -11.26 24.87
C LYS A 51 6.92 -11.75 23.47
N GLU A 52 7.40 -12.94 23.09
CA GLU A 52 7.02 -13.62 21.85
C GLU A 52 5.53 -13.93 21.82
N GLY A 53 4.95 -14.36 22.95
CA GLY A 53 3.51 -14.58 23.09
C GLY A 53 2.69 -13.31 22.87
N ILE A 54 3.18 -12.16 23.34
CA ILE A 54 2.56 -10.85 23.08
C ILE A 54 2.69 -10.50 21.60
N ALA A 55 3.89 -10.63 21.01
CA ALA A 55 4.11 -10.34 19.59
C ALA A 55 3.23 -11.21 18.68
N LEU A 56 3.11 -12.50 18.99
CA LEU A 56 2.22 -13.42 18.28
C LEU A 56 0.75 -12.97 18.38
N ALA A 57 0.30 -12.50 19.54
CA ALA A 57 -1.04 -11.98 19.72
C ALA A 57 -1.27 -10.69 18.93
N VAL A 58 -0.30 -9.76 18.93
CA VAL A 58 -0.38 -8.51 18.18
C VAL A 58 -0.49 -8.79 16.68
N VAL A 59 0.33 -9.68 16.14
CA VAL A 59 0.28 -10.04 14.71
C VAL A 59 -1.02 -10.75 14.36
N ARG A 60 -1.53 -11.63 15.24
CA ARG A 60 -2.81 -12.31 15.02
C ARG A 60 -3.97 -11.32 14.99
N ASP A 61 -4.05 -10.43 15.97
CA ASP A 61 -5.18 -9.53 16.11
C ASP A 61 -5.10 -8.37 15.10
N GLY A 62 -3.90 -7.87 14.79
CA GLY A 62 -3.68 -6.86 13.74
C GLY A 62 -4.08 -7.32 12.34
N PHE A 63 -4.09 -8.63 12.09
CA PHE A 63 -4.54 -9.21 10.82
C PHE A 63 -5.90 -9.92 10.92
N ALA A 64 -6.56 -9.89 12.09
CA ALA A 64 -7.83 -10.58 12.33
C ALA A 64 -9.03 -9.92 11.64
N THR A 65 -8.92 -8.64 11.28
CA THR A 65 -9.95 -7.88 10.56
C THR A 65 -9.91 -8.10 9.05
N TRP A 66 -8.79 -8.57 8.50
CA TRP A 66 -8.67 -8.82 7.07
C TRP A 66 -9.61 -9.88 6.49
N PRO A 67 -9.95 -10.96 7.21
CA PRO A 67 -11.03 -11.87 6.82
C PRO A 67 -12.40 -11.21 6.65
N SER A 68 -12.67 -10.06 7.29
CA SER A 68 -13.90 -9.27 7.19
C SER A 68 -13.95 -8.42 5.92
N LEU A 69 -12.78 -8.10 5.34
CA LEU A 69 -12.67 -7.50 4.00
C LEU A 69 -13.27 -8.40 2.91
N ARG A 70 -13.58 -9.69 3.20
CA ARG A 70 -14.32 -10.60 2.29
C ARG A 70 -15.61 -10.01 1.75
N ALA A 71 -16.34 -9.23 2.54
CA ALA A 71 -17.61 -8.64 2.13
C ALA A 71 -17.45 -7.79 0.84
N HIS A 72 -16.29 -7.17 0.64
CA HIS A 72 -16.00 -6.34 -0.54
C HIS A 72 -15.78 -7.16 -1.83
N TYR A 73 -15.45 -8.46 -1.71
CA TYR A 73 -15.26 -9.36 -2.85
C TYR A 73 -16.58 -9.95 -3.38
N GLU A 74 -17.62 -9.93 -2.56
CA GLU A 74 -18.91 -10.54 -2.90
C GLU A 74 -19.85 -9.56 -3.60
N ASN A 75 -19.49 -8.28 -3.68
CA ASN A 75 -20.23 -7.33 -4.49
C ASN A 75 -19.91 -7.52 -5.98
N HIS A 76 -20.71 -8.33 -6.68
CA HIS A 76 -20.49 -8.69 -8.08
C HIS A 76 -20.84 -7.57 -9.08
N SER A 77 -21.49 -6.50 -8.60
CA SER A 77 -21.86 -5.32 -9.41
C SER A 77 -20.66 -4.45 -9.79
N VAL A 78 -19.58 -4.51 -8.99
CA VAL A 78 -18.36 -3.73 -9.24
C VAL A 78 -17.34 -4.58 -10.02
N PRO A 79 -16.66 -4.03 -11.05
CA PRO A 79 -15.63 -4.74 -11.79
C PRO A 79 -14.53 -5.33 -10.88
N PRO A 80 -14.01 -6.56 -11.14
CA PRO A 80 -13.06 -7.21 -10.24
C PRO A 80 -11.76 -6.45 -10.01
N LEU A 81 -11.22 -5.77 -11.03
CA LEU A 81 -10.00 -4.96 -10.88
C LEU A 81 -10.24 -3.71 -10.01
N HIS A 82 -11.42 -3.10 -10.08
CA HIS A 82 -11.76 -1.97 -9.22
C HIS A 82 -11.83 -2.41 -7.75
N ARG A 83 -12.47 -3.55 -7.48
CA ARG A 83 -12.50 -4.12 -6.11
C ARG A 83 -11.11 -4.42 -5.56
N LEU A 84 -10.17 -4.86 -6.41
CA LEU A 84 -8.79 -5.06 -6.02
C LEU A 84 -8.11 -3.75 -5.59
N VAL A 85 -8.32 -2.67 -6.35
CA VAL A 85 -7.81 -1.33 -6.02
C VAL A 85 -8.41 -0.86 -4.70
N THR A 86 -9.75 -0.88 -4.55
CA THR A 86 -10.44 -0.47 -3.31
C THR A 86 -9.91 -1.21 -2.08
N LEU A 87 -9.78 -2.53 -2.17
CA LEU A 87 -9.24 -3.36 -1.10
C LEU A 87 -7.83 -2.96 -0.67
N SER A 88 -6.96 -2.62 -1.64
CA SER A 88 -5.60 -2.17 -1.31
C SER A 88 -5.59 -0.83 -0.58
N HIS A 89 -6.50 0.09 -0.93
CA HIS A 89 -6.66 1.36 -0.22
C HIS A 89 -7.18 1.17 1.20
N GLU A 90 -8.14 0.27 1.41
CA GLU A 90 -8.64 -0.07 2.75
C GLU A 90 -7.52 -0.59 3.66
N ILE A 91 -6.60 -1.39 3.10
CA ILE A 91 -5.47 -1.94 3.88
C ILE A 91 -4.41 -0.89 4.14
N ALA A 92 -4.07 -0.07 3.15
CA ALA A 92 -3.16 1.05 3.36
C ALA A 92 -3.71 2.02 4.42
N HIS A 93 -5.02 2.27 4.41
CA HIS A 93 -5.68 3.07 5.44
C HIS A 93 -5.62 2.40 6.81
N ALA A 94 -5.87 1.08 6.91
CA ALA A 94 -5.73 0.36 8.17
C ALA A 94 -4.28 0.40 8.71
N LEU A 95 -3.27 0.29 7.86
CA LEU A 95 -1.86 0.46 8.24
C LEU A 95 -1.55 1.89 8.73
N ALA A 96 -2.17 2.89 8.09
CA ALA A 96 -2.00 4.29 8.44
C ALA A 96 -2.72 4.68 9.74
N GLU A 97 -3.90 4.13 10.04
CA GLU A 97 -4.74 4.54 11.17
C GLU A 97 -4.67 3.61 12.39
N ASP A 98 -4.62 2.29 12.19
CA ASP A 98 -4.71 1.33 13.29
C ASP A 98 -3.32 0.93 13.82
N PRO A 99 -2.97 1.31 15.07
CA PRO A 99 -1.69 0.95 15.67
C PRO A 99 -1.47 -0.56 15.76
N LEU A 100 -2.54 -1.36 15.89
CA LEU A 100 -2.45 -2.82 16.00
C LEU A 100 -2.05 -3.44 14.66
N THR A 101 -2.71 -3.03 13.56
CA THR A 101 -2.34 -3.42 12.20
C THR A 101 -0.91 -3.01 11.86
N ARG A 102 -0.50 -1.78 12.20
CA ARG A 102 0.87 -1.28 11.98
C ARG A 102 1.92 -2.05 12.77
N ALA A 103 1.66 -2.30 14.04
CA ALA A 103 2.53 -3.13 14.88
C ALA A 103 2.66 -4.56 14.34
N GLY A 104 1.55 -5.16 13.90
CA GLY A 104 1.55 -6.47 13.26
C GLY A 104 2.43 -6.52 12.01
N ALA A 105 2.32 -5.51 11.14
CA ALA A 105 3.15 -5.40 9.95
C ALA A 105 4.64 -5.26 10.28
N ARG A 106 5.00 -4.40 11.24
CA ARG A 106 6.39 -4.21 11.68
C ARG A 106 6.98 -5.47 12.32
N LEU A 107 6.24 -6.11 13.23
CA LEU A 107 6.65 -7.37 13.84
C LEU A 107 6.85 -8.47 12.80
N TRP A 108 5.99 -8.52 11.79
CA TRP A 108 6.14 -9.47 10.70
C TRP A 108 7.39 -9.15 9.85
N ALA A 109 7.69 -7.88 9.58
CA ALA A 109 8.93 -7.49 8.91
C ALA A 109 10.18 -7.94 9.71
N GLU A 110 10.12 -7.80 11.04
CA GLU A 110 11.19 -8.15 11.99
C GLU A 110 11.19 -9.63 12.42
N ARG A 111 10.30 -10.47 11.86
CA ARG A 111 10.07 -11.88 12.27
C ARG A 111 11.31 -12.75 12.40
N GLY A 112 12.40 -12.44 11.68
CA GLY A 112 13.68 -13.15 11.78
C GLY A 112 14.37 -12.99 13.14
N THR A 113 13.98 -11.98 13.91
CA THR A 113 14.50 -11.70 15.27
C THR A 113 13.59 -12.23 16.39
N ILE A 114 12.45 -12.80 16.03
CA ILE A 114 11.41 -13.22 16.97
C ILE A 114 11.41 -14.74 17.03
N ASN A 115 11.68 -15.32 18.19
CA ASN A 115 11.78 -16.77 18.37
C ASN A 115 10.40 -17.46 18.48
N VAL A 116 9.45 -17.05 17.65
CA VAL A 116 8.15 -17.70 17.48
C VAL A 116 7.70 -17.57 16.03
N ARG A 117 7.03 -18.60 15.52
CA ARG A 117 6.44 -18.54 14.19
C ARG A 117 5.24 -17.59 14.18
N LEU A 118 5.41 -16.44 13.56
CA LEU A 118 4.32 -15.51 13.27
C LEU A 118 3.46 -16.02 12.11
N PRO A 119 2.13 -15.79 12.12
CA PRO A 119 1.25 -16.16 11.03
C PRO A 119 1.60 -15.39 9.76
N ASP A 120 1.34 -16.00 8.59
CA ASP A 120 1.58 -15.37 7.29
C ASP A 120 0.39 -14.48 6.90
N PRO A 121 0.57 -13.14 6.85
CA PRO A 121 -0.46 -12.21 6.41
C PRO A 121 -0.86 -12.41 4.94
N PHE A 122 0.05 -12.91 4.10
CA PHE A 122 -0.11 -12.83 2.66
C PHE A 122 -0.96 -13.95 2.06
N GLY A 123 -1.12 -15.10 2.73
CA GLY A 123 -1.82 -16.26 2.18
C GLY A 123 -3.28 -15.99 1.87
N LEU A 124 -4.00 -15.36 2.81
CA LEU A 124 -5.40 -14.97 2.63
C LEU A 124 -5.54 -13.95 1.50
N TRP A 125 -4.65 -12.94 1.48
CA TRP A 125 -4.69 -11.89 0.47
C TRP A 125 -4.37 -12.41 -0.92
N THR A 126 -3.33 -13.23 -1.05
CA THR A 126 -2.95 -13.87 -2.31
C THR A 126 -4.09 -14.69 -2.88
N THR A 127 -4.81 -15.43 -2.03
CA THR A 127 -5.99 -16.21 -2.45
C THR A 127 -7.10 -15.30 -2.96
N ALA A 128 -7.39 -14.22 -2.25
CA ALA A 128 -8.47 -13.31 -2.59
C ALA A 128 -8.16 -12.48 -3.86
N THR A 129 -6.94 -11.96 -4.00
CA THR A 129 -6.45 -11.33 -5.24
C THR A 129 -6.47 -12.30 -6.41
N THR A 130 -6.08 -13.56 -6.21
CA THR A 130 -6.16 -14.59 -7.26
C THR A 130 -7.58 -14.76 -7.78
N ARG A 131 -8.57 -14.78 -6.88
CA ARG A 131 -10.00 -14.87 -7.25
C ARG A 131 -10.46 -13.65 -8.04
N LEU A 132 -10.12 -12.44 -7.62
CA LEU A 132 -10.47 -11.22 -8.37
C LEU A 132 -9.85 -11.19 -9.77
N LEU A 133 -8.57 -11.57 -9.89
CA LEU A 133 -7.89 -11.66 -11.18
C LEU A 133 -8.49 -12.75 -12.07
N ALA A 134 -8.86 -13.91 -11.51
CA ALA A 134 -9.56 -14.96 -12.25
C ALA A 134 -10.94 -14.50 -12.74
N GLN A 135 -11.69 -13.76 -11.92
CA GLN A 135 -12.95 -13.15 -12.35
C GLN A 135 -12.74 -12.12 -13.46
N ALA A 136 -11.70 -11.28 -13.36
CA ALA A 136 -11.35 -10.34 -14.43
C ALA A 136 -10.98 -11.06 -15.74
N ARG A 137 -10.24 -12.17 -15.66
CA ARG A 137 -9.91 -13.04 -16.81
C ARG A 137 -11.17 -13.57 -17.47
N ASN A 138 -12.10 -14.12 -16.69
CA ASN A 138 -13.35 -14.70 -17.21
C ASN A 138 -14.26 -13.67 -17.87
N ARG A 139 -14.17 -12.40 -17.43
CA ARG A 139 -14.89 -11.26 -18.04
C ARG A 139 -14.12 -10.59 -19.18
N GLY A 140 -12.94 -11.08 -19.58
CA GLY A 140 -12.11 -10.48 -20.63
C GLY A 140 -11.39 -9.18 -20.23
N HIS A 141 -11.43 -8.80 -18.95
CA HIS A 141 -10.88 -7.53 -18.44
C HIS A 141 -9.41 -7.63 -18.00
N LEU A 142 -8.81 -8.83 -18.00
CA LEU A 142 -7.41 -9.06 -17.63
C LEU A 142 -6.53 -9.20 -18.88
N ALA A 143 -5.33 -8.64 -18.90
CA ALA A 143 -4.40 -8.77 -20.03
C ALA A 143 -4.06 -10.24 -20.33
N PRO A 144 -4.11 -10.72 -21.59
CA PRO A 144 -4.13 -12.15 -21.93
C PRO A 144 -2.90 -12.94 -21.47
N HIS A 145 -1.74 -12.30 -21.41
CA HIS A 145 -0.48 -12.92 -21.00
C HIS A 145 -0.37 -13.16 -19.47
N LEU A 146 -1.22 -12.54 -18.66
CA LEU A 146 -1.15 -12.64 -17.20
C LEU A 146 -1.76 -13.94 -16.68
N ARG A 147 -1.14 -14.54 -15.66
CA ARG A 147 -1.70 -15.72 -14.99
C ARG A 147 -2.22 -15.30 -13.61
N PRO A 148 -3.51 -15.51 -13.26
CA PRO A 148 -4.09 -14.96 -12.03
C PRO A 148 -3.28 -15.25 -10.75
N ALA A 149 -2.91 -16.51 -10.50
CA ALA A 149 -2.20 -16.86 -9.27
C ALA A 149 -0.76 -16.33 -9.19
N PRO A 150 0.10 -16.48 -10.23
CA PRO A 150 1.41 -15.83 -10.24
C PRO A 150 1.34 -14.31 -10.13
N THR A 151 0.43 -13.67 -10.87
CA THR A 151 0.26 -12.20 -10.84
C THR A 151 -0.23 -11.73 -9.48
N ALA A 152 -1.18 -12.44 -8.86
CA ALA A 152 -1.64 -12.13 -7.50
C ALA A 152 -0.48 -12.13 -6.52
N ARG A 153 0.32 -13.20 -6.48
CA ARG A 153 1.45 -13.32 -5.56
C ARG A 153 2.48 -12.19 -5.74
N THR A 154 2.75 -11.78 -6.98
CA THR A 154 3.63 -10.63 -7.24
C THR A 154 3.00 -9.34 -6.74
N LEU A 155 1.74 -9.06 -7.08
CA LEU A 155 1.02 -7.86 -6.63
C LEU A 155 0.97 -7.76 -5.10
N VAL A 156 0.66 -8.86 -4.40
CA VAL A 156 0.62 -8.90 -2.92
C VAL A 156 1.99 -8.51 -2.36
N ARG A 157 3.06 -9.15 -2.84
CA ARG A 157 4.42 -8.90 -2.34
C ARG A 157 4.89 -7.47 -2.63
N THR A 158 4.61 -6.98 -3.83
CA THR A 158 4.93 -5.59 -4.22
C THR A 158 4.15 -4.62 -3.36
N PHE A 159 2.84 -4.82 -3.17
CA PHE A 159 2.00 -3.97 -2.33
C PHE A 159 2.50 -3.89 -0.88
N PHE A 160 2.76 -5.03 -0.25
CA PHE A 160 3.24 -5.02 1.14
C PHE A 160 4.65 -4.43 1.26
N GLY A 161 5.56 -4.76 0.33
CA GLY A 161 6.89 -4.13 0.30
C GLY A 161 6.83 -2.62 0.07
N PHE A 162 5.93 -2.19 -0.80
CA PHE A 162 5.63 -0.79 -1.07
C PHE A 162 5.13 -0.08 0.18
N CYS A 163 4.10 -0.61 0.87
CA CYS A 163 3.60 -0.03 2.11
C CYS A 163 4.69 0.07 3.18
N THR A 164 5.47 -1.00 3.38
CA THR A 164 6.56 -1.00 4.37
C THR A 164 7.63 0.05 4.05
N LEU A 165 8.03 0.19 2.79
CA LEU A 165 9.06 1.17 2.40
C LEU A 165 8.54 2.60 2.43
N THR A 166 7.32 2.85 1.96
CA THR A 166 6.71 4.18 2.04
C THR A 166 6.54 4.64 3.48
N GLU A 167 6.04 3.77 4.37
CA GLU A 167 5.92 4.10 5.79
C GLU A 167 7.30 4.38 6.42
N ALA A 168 8.32 3.59 6.10
CA ALA A 168 9.66 3.75 6.65
C ALA A 168 10.40 5.01 6.14
N LEU A 169 10.16 5.43 4.90
CA LEU A 169 10.86 6.54 4.25
C LEU A 169 10.12 7.88 4.34
N GLU A 170 8.78 7.84 4.30
CA GLU A 170 7.92 9.03 4.17
C GLU A 170 6.87 9.13 5.28
N GLY A 171 6.73 8.10 6.11
CA GLY A 171 5.72 8.03 7.18
C GLY A 171 4.36 7.49 6.73
N PRO A 172 3.45 7.21 7.68
CA PRO A 172 2.16 6.58 7.40
C PRO A 172 1.22 7.45 6.55
N ASP A 173 1.29 8.78 6.70
CA ASP A 173 0.40 9.73 5.99
C ASP A 173 0.63 9.74 4.47
N ALA A 174 1.84 9.36 4.02
CA ALA A 174 2.19 9.31 2.60
C ALA A 174 1.59 8.10 1.86
N LEU A 175 1.16 7.05 2.58
CA LEU A 175 0.72 5.79 1.99
C LEU A 175 -0.43 5.95 1.00
N ALA A 176 -1.42 6.79 1.33
CA ALA A 176 -2.60 6.96 0.49
C ALA A 176 -2.27 7.60 -0.86
N GLY A 177 -1.44 8.65 -0.85
CA GLY A 177 -1.00 9.34 -2.07
C GLY A 177 -0.12 8.45 -2.94
N ARG A 178 0.90 7.82 -2.34
CA ARG A 178 1.81 6.94 -3.09
C ARG A 178 1.08 5.74 -3.67
N LEU A 179 0.10 5.19 -2.95
CA LEU A 179 -0.65 4.03 -3.44
C LEU A 179 -1.44 4.38 -4.71
N ALA A 180 -1.95 5.61 -4.82
CA ALA A 180 -2.61 6.08 -6.03
C ALA A 180 -1.62 6.09 -7.21
N ASP A 181 -0.43 6.68 -7.03
CA ASP A 181 0.64 6.70 -8.06
C ASP A 181 1.01 5.27 -8.51
N TRP A 182 1.12 4.33 -7.57
CA TRP A 182 1.43 2.94 -7.88
C TRP A 182 0.34 2.28 -8.73
N TRP A 183 -0.93 2.56 -8.45
CA TRP A 183 -2.05 2.03 -9.23
C TRP A 183 -2.17 2.68 -10.61
N GLU A 184 -1.83 3.96 -10.76
CA GLU A 184 -1.78 4.62 -12.07
C GLU A 184 -0.79 3.91 -13.01
N LEU A 185 0.34 3.44 -12.48
CA LEU A 185 1.32 2.67 -13.24
C LEU A 185 0.91 1.19 -13.44
N THR A 186 0.37 0.57 -12.40
CA THR A 186 0.16 -0.89 -12.36
C THR A 186 -1.14 -1.31 -13.02
N LEU A 187 -2.23 -0.56 -12.82
CA LEU A 187 -3.57 -0.92 -13.29
C LEU A 187 -3.67 -1.04 -14.82
N PRO A 188 -3.09 -0.13 -15.64
CA PRO A 188 -3.09 -0.27 -17.09
C PRO A 188 -2.46 -1.58 -17.56
N SER A 189 -1.37 -2.01 -16.91
CA SER A 189 -0.66 -3.26 -17.22
C SER A 189 -1.49 -4.51 -16.90
N LEU A 190 -2.46 -4.42 -15.98
CA LEU A 190 -3.37 -5.51 -15.65
C LEU A 190 -4.58 -5.58 -16.60
N ARG A 191 -5.01 -4.45 -17.14
CA ARG A 191 -6.21 -4.38 -17.99
C ARG A 191 -5.98 -5.07 -19.32
N GLY A 192 -6.92 -5.92 -19.71
CA GLY A 192 -7.00 -6.37 -21.10
C GLY A 192 -7.35 -5.18 -21.99
N HIS A 193 -6.49 -4.84 -22.94
CA HIS A 193 -6.94 -4.00 -24.04
C HIS A 193 -7.88 -4.84 -24.91
N PRO A 194 -9.06 -4.33 -25.30
CA PRO A 194 -9.80 -4.98 -26.36
C PRO A 194 -8.85 -5.09 -27.54
N ARG A 195 -8.61 -6.32 -28.00
CA ARG A 195 -7.93 -6.52 -29.28
C ARG A 195 -8.76 -5.73 -30.29
N PRO A 196 -8.19 -4.78 -31.06
CA PRO A 196 -8.93 -4.20 -32.18
C PRO A 196 -9.48 -5.38 -32.98
N ALA A 197 -10.79 -5.35 -33.27
CA ALA A 197 -11.45 -6.43 -33.96
C ALA A 197 -10.59 -6.81 -35.16
N ALA A 198 -10.26 -8.10 -35.30
CA ALA A 198 -9.42 -8.58 -36.39
C ALA A 198 -10.10 -8.18 -37.71
N GLY A 199 -9.63 -7.09 -38.33
CA GLY A 199 -10.29 -6.46 -39.47
C GLY A 199 -10.04 -4.97 -39.64
N GLU A 200 -9.63 -4.22 -38.61
CA GLU A 200 -9.33 -2.80 -38.78
C GLU A 200 -7.84 -2.62 -39.17
N PRO A 201 -7.53 -2.14 -40.39
CA PRO A 201 -6.15 -1.90 -40.79
C PRO A 201 -5.52 -0.84 -39.86
N PRO A 202 -4.20 -0.90 -39.62
CA PRO A 202 -3.52 0.11 -38.82
C PRO A 202 -3.83 1.50 -39.38
N GLU A 203 -4.27 2.40 -38.50
CA GLU A 203 -4.51 3.80 -38.86
C GLU A 203 -3.25 4.35 -39.53
N PRO A 204 -3.35 4.92 -40.75
CA PRO A 204 -2.18 5.42 -41.45
C PRO A 204 -1.53 6.52 -40.60
N PRO A 205 -0.19 6.62 -40.60
CA PRO A 205 0.50 7.64 -39.83
C PRO A 205 -0.06 9.02 -40.19
N PRO A 206 -0.24 9.92 -39.20
CA PRO A 206 -0.78 11.25 -39.46
C PRO A 206 0.08 11.93 -40.53
N ALA A 207 -0.59 12.54 -41.51
CA ALA A 207 0.07 13.23 -42.61
C ALA A 207 1.12 14.22 -42.05
N PRO A 208 2.31 14.34 -42.67
CA PRO A 208 3.32 15.27 -42.23
C PRO A 208 2.71 16.67 -42.13
N GLN A 209 2.76 17.25 -40.93
CA GLN A 209 2.29 18.61 -40.72
C GLN A 209 3.07 19.55 -41.63
N PRO A 210 2.41 20.49 -42.33
CA PRO A 210 3.11 21.47 -43.15
C PRO A 210 4.12 22.22 -42.27
N PRO A 211 5.31 22.56 -42.81
CA PRO A 211 6.34 23.23 -42.04
C PRO A 211 5.77 24.51 -41.41
N ALA A 212 6.06 24.69 -40.12
CA ALA A 212 5.67 25.89 -39.39
C ALA A 212 6.18 27.14 -40.14
N PRO A 213 5.38 28.23 -40.23
CA PRO A 213 5.84 29.45 -40.86
C PRO A 213 7.10 29.95 -40.16
N GLU A 214 8.13 30.31 -40.95
CA GLU A 214 9.39 30.83 -40.42
C GLU A 214 9.13 32.05 -39.54
N PRO A 215 9.82 32.17 -38.39
CA PRO A 215 9.68 33.32 -37.52
C PRO A 215 10.19 34.57 -38.25
N THR A 216 9.28 35.50 -38.54
CA THR A 216 9.61 36.83 -39.06
C THR A 216 10.52 37.56 -38.07
N LEU A 217 11.81 37.66 -38.39
CA LEU A 217 12.76 38.48 -37.64
C LEU A 217 12.32 39.95 -37.67
N PRO A 218 12.31 40.66 -36.53
CA PRO A 218 11.97 42.08 -36.52
C PRO A 218 13.03 42.88 -37.29
N GLN A 219 12.57 43.66 -38.27
CA GLN A 219 13.42 44.59 -39.01
C GLN A 219 14.03 45.60 -38.04
N GLN A 220 15.35 45.57 -37.90
CA GLN A 220 16.10 46.61 -37.19
C GLN A 220 15.94 47.93 -37.95
N SER A 221 15.04 48.78 -37.47
CA SER A 221 14.92 50.16 -37.91
C SER A 221 16.14 50.93 -37.39
N GLY A 222 17.03 51.29 -38.31
CA GLY A 222 18.25 52.01 -38.01
C GLY A 222 18.01 53.34 -37.33
N ARG A 223 18.63 53.55 -36.16
CA ARG A 223 18.93 54.89 -35.66
C ARG A 223 20.34 55.27 -36.12
N ARG A 224 20.38 56.12 -37.15
CA ARG A 224 21.56 56.90 -37.53
C ARG A 224 21.98 57.78 -36.33
N GLY A 225 23.30 57.82 -36.07
CA GLY A 225 23.95 58.94 -35.38
C GLY A 225 23.69 60.26 -36.13
N ALA A 226 23.91 61.45 -35.60
CA ALA A 226 24.84 61.96 -34.59
C ALA A 226 24.32 63.38 -34.21
N PRO A 227 25.11 64.34 -33.68
CA PRO A 227 26.36 64.26 -32.93
C PRO A 227 26.29 65.00 -31.56
N TYR A 228 27.36 64.83 -30.80
CA TYR A 228 27.74 65.64 -29.64
C TYR A 228 27.79 67.14 -29.96
N ASP A 229 27.26 67.95 -29.07
CA ASP A 229 27.49 69.40 -29.04
C ASP A 229 28.18 69.78 -27.72
N VAL A 230 29.25 70.57 -27.85
CA VAL A 230 30.18 70.99 -26.78
C VAL A 230 30.21 72.52 -26.80
N GLN A 231 29.60 73.17 -25.81
CA GLN A 231 29.87 74.56 -25.42
C GLN A 231 29.66 74.66 -23.90
N ARG A 232 30.73 74.82 -23.12
CA ARG A 232 31.33 76.06 -22.60
C ARG A 232 30.53 76.69 -21.44
#